data_AF-A0A1I6FY72-F1
#
_entry.id   AF-A0A1I6FY72-F1
#
_cell.length_a   1.000
_cell.length_b   1.000
_cell.length_c   1.000
_cell.angle_alpha   90.00
_cell.angle_beta   90.00
_cell.angle_gamma   90.00
#
_symmetry.space_group_name_H-M   'P 1'
#
loop_
_entity.id
_entity.type
_entity.pdbx_description
1 polymer ?
#
loop_
_entity_poly.entity_id
_entity_poly.type
_entity_poly.pdbx_seq_one_letter_code
_entity_poly.pdbx_strand_id
1 'polypeptide(L)'
;MRHILVSTCAAALLGPATLSAEPTFMLGGGVAFGGGQSPQFAITAKILSDNQPEEAVFGLGGSYYLGSGEFGADLSAGYLFDNTALMVGYDFLQNAPVFSYGYAEADEAEAPTTTPDVTVTTAAPTTAAPTTTSVPTTSPA
;
A
#
# COMPACT_ATOMS: atom_id res chain seq x y z
N MET A 1 -32.08 -33.07 10.14
CA MET A 1 -31.25 -33.10 8.91
C MET A 1 -30.85 -31.68 8.55
N ARG A 2 -29.53 -31.46 8.35
CA ARG A 2 -28.90 -30.54 7.41
C ARG A 2 -29.17 -29.03 7.51
N HIS A 3 -28.21 -28.30 8.09
CA HIS A 3 -27.74 -27.00 7.57
C HIS A 3 -26.22 -26.85 7.81
N ILE A 4 -25.42 -27.58 7.05
CA ILE A 4 -23.97 -27.31 6.90
C ILE A 4 -23.79 -27.07 5.41
N LEU A 5 -23.61 -25.83 4.98
CA LEU A 5 -23.14 -25.42 3.64
C LEU A 5 -23.12 -23.87 3.54
N VAL A 6 -22.27 -23.20 4.32
CA VAL A 6 -21.89 -21.77 4.07
C VAL A 6 -20.43 -21.55 4.46
N SER A 7 -19.51 -22.44 4.07
CA SER A 7 -18.09 -22.31 4.45
C SER A 7 -17.20 -22.87 3.35
N THR A 8 -17.00 -22.13 2.25
CA THR A 8 -15.93 -22.46 1.27
C THR A 8 -15.42 -21.28 0.43
N CYS A 9 -16.09 -20.12 0.36
CA CYS A 9 -15.69 -19.09 -0.62
C CYS A 9 -14.56 -18.11 -0.22
N ALA A 10 -14.07 -18.11 1.03
CA ALA A 10 -13.06 -17.12 1.45
C ALA A 10 -11.59 -17.50 1.16
N ALA A 11 -11.32 -18.75 0.76
CA ALA A 11 -9.95 -19.25 0.66
C ALA A 11 -9.24 -18.94 -0.68
N ALA A 12 -9.95 -18.40 -1.68
CA ALA A 12 -9.43 -18.25 -3.04
C ALA A 12 -8.74 -16.90 -3.35
N LEU A 13 -8.66 -15.97 -2.39
CA LEU A 13 -8.03 -14.66 -2.60
C LEU A 13 -6.62 -14.52 -2.01
N LEU A 14 -6.09 -15.56 -1.35
CA LEU A 14 -4.73 -15.57 -0.81
C LEU A 14 -3.74 -16.10 -1.86
N GLY A 15 -3.71 -15.47 -3.03
CA GLY A 15 -2.57 -15.60 -3.93
C GLY A 15 -1.34 -14.99 -3.25
N PRO A 16 -0.13 -15.54 -3.44
CA PRO A 16 1.09 -14.89 -2.98
C PRO A 16 1.29 -13.63 -3.83
N ALA A 17 0.74 -12.50 -3.40
CA ALA A 17 1.22 -11.23 -3.86
C ALA A 17 2.67 -11.13 -3.38
N THR A 18 3.61 -11.21 -4.31
CA THR A 18 4.97 -10.72 -4.08
C THR A 18 4.86 -9.20 -3.96
N LEU A 19 4.26 -8.74 -2.86
CA LEU A 19 4.27 -7.34 -2.47
C LEU A 19 5.72 -7.08 -2.09
N SER A 20 6.45 -6.40 -2.97
CA SER A 20 7.75 -5.82 -2.64
C SER A 20 7.50 -4.66 -1.71
N ALA A 21 7.07 -4.98 -0.49
CA ALA A 21 6.55 -4.00 0.44
C ALA A 21 7.74 -3.31 1.09
N GLU A 22 7.83 -2.01 0.89
CA GLU A 22 8.87 -1.18 1.48
C GLU A 22 8.43 -0.86 2.92
N PRO A 23 9.17 -1.35 3.93
CA PRO A 23 8.72 -1.20 5.30
C PRO A 23 8.83 0.26 5.75
N THR A 24 7.77 0.79 6.36
CA THR A 24 7.78 2.12 6.99
C THR A 24 7.63 2.04 8.50
N PHE A 25 7.93 3.14 9.18
CA PHE A 25 7.81 3.27 10.63
C PHE A 25 6.63 4.17 10.99
N MET A 26 5.85 3.71 11.95
CA MET A 26 4.74 4.44 12.55
C MET A 26 5.08 4.80 13.99
N LEU A 27 4.85 6.06 14.34
CA LEU A 27 4.88 6.55 15.72
C LEU A 27 3.54 7.20 16.06
N GLY A 28 2.96 6.79 17.18
CA GLY A 28 1.61 7.20 17.52
C GLY A 28 1.18 6.90 18.94
N GLY A 29 -0.12 7.07 19.16
CA GLY A 29 -0.80 6.67 20.38
C GLY A 29 -1.65 5.43 20.14
N GLY A 30 -1.90 4.70 21.22
CA GLY A 30 -2.82 3.59 21.21
C GLY A 30 -3.62 3.50 22.49
N VAL A 31 -4.66 2.68 22.44
CA VAL A 31 -5.47 2.29 23.58
C VAL A 31 -5.63 0.79 23.57
N ALA A 32 -5.20 0.13 24.65
CA ALA A 32 -5.57 -1.25 24.89
C ALA A 32 -6.86 -1.29 25.72
N PHE A 33 -7.76 -2.19 25.36
CA PHE A 33 -9.04 -2.35 26.04
C PHE A 33 -9.32 -3.84 26.23
N GLY A 34 -9.60 -4.28 27.45
CA GLY A 34 -9.83 -5.69 27.75
C GLY A 34 -8.68 -6.32 28.54
N GLY A 35 -8.50 -7.64 28.44
CA GLY A 35 -7.50 -8.36 29.23
C GLY A 35 -7.76 -8.39 30.74
N GLY A 36 -8.97 -8.03 31.18
CA GLY A 36 -9.33 -7.91 32.60
C GLY A 36 -8.80 -6.64 33.28
N GLN A 37 -8.27 -5.69 32.51
CA GLN A 37 -7.77 -4.41 33.00
C GLN A 37 -8.60 -3.23 32.48
N SER A 38 -8.51 -2.09 33.18
CA SER A 38 -9.07 -0.83 32.72
C SER A 38 -8.40 -0.40 31.41
N PRO A 39 -9.11 0.31 30.51
CA PRO A 39 -8.51 0.84 29.28
C PRO A 39 -7.28 1.68 29.59
N GLN A 40 -6.18 1.44 28.88
CA GLN A 40 -4.91 2.12 29.10
C GLN A 40 -4.44 2.78 27.81
N PHE A 41 -3.99 4.03 27.92
CA PHE A 41 -3.32 4.73 26.84
C PHE A 41 -1.86 4.30 26.74
N ALA A 42 -1.38 4.15 25.51
CA ALA A 42 -0.02 3.79 25.20
C ALA A 42 0.60 4.71 24.15
N ILE A 43 1.92 4.83 24.20
CA ILE A 43 2.72 5.35 23.08
C ILE A 43 3.17 4.14 22.26
N THR A 44 2.96 4.15 20.96
CA THR A 44 3.21 2.99 20.10
C THR A 44 4.23 3.31 19.01
N ALA A 45 5.17 2.41 18.81
CA ALA A 45 6.11 2.43 17.70
C ALA A 45 5.97 1.12 16.92
N LYS A 46 5.62 1.20 15.64
CA LYS A 46 5.33 0.04 14.80
C LYS A 46 6.10 0.10 13.49
N ILE A 47 6.48 -1.07 12.99
CA ILE A 47 6.99 -1.24 11.62
C ILE A 47 5.83 -1.77 10.81
N LEU A 48 5.50 -1.06 9.73
CA LEU A 48 4.46 -1.43 8.79
C LEU A 48 5.09 -2.20 7.64
N SER A 49 4.33 -3.13 7.08
CA SER A 49 4.75 -3.96 5.95
C SER A 49 4.97 -3.12 4.70
N ASP A 50 4.15 -2.08 4.50
CA ASP A 50 4.10 -1.28 3.28
C ASP A 50 4.09 0.22 3.63
N ASN A 51 4.57 1.04 2.71
CA ASN A 51 4.59 2.50 2.76
C ASN A 51 3.61 3.13 1.77
N GLN A 52 2.85 2.33 1.01
CA GLN A 52 1.89 2.86 0.04
C GLN A 52 0.63 3.42 0.70
N PRO A 53 0.23 4.66 0.37
CA PRO A 53 -0.99 5.26 0.88
C PRO A 53 -2.22 4.57 0.28
N GLU A 54 -3.32 4.61 1.03
CA GLU A 54 -4.58 3.98 0.67
C GLU A 54 -4.52 2.45 0.55
N GLU A 55 -3.59 1.82 1.28
CA GLU A 55 -3.42 0.37 1.28
C GLU A 55 -3.62 -0.27 2.66
N ALA A 56 -4.09 -1.52 2.65
CA ALA A 56 -4.18 -2.33 3.86
C ALA A 56 -2.79 -2.85 4.25
N VAL A 57 -2.37 -2.52 5.47
CA VAL A 57 -1.02 -2.82 5.94
C VAL A 57 -1.05 -3.69 7.19
N PHE A 58 -0.03 -4.53 7.34
CA PHE A 58 0.27 -5.24 8.58
C PHE A 58 1.36 -4.51 9.34
N GLY A 59 1.27 -4.51 10.67
CA GLY A 59 2.21 -3.81 11.54
C GLY A 59 2.64 -4.68 12.70
N LEU A 60 3.95 -4.72 12.97
CA LEU A 60 4.50 -5.32 14.18
C LEU A 60 5.22 -4.23 14.97
N GLY A 61 4.97 -4.16 16.27
CA GLY A 61 5.57 -3.11 17.08
C GLY A 61 5.50 -3.31 18.57
N GLY A 62 5.98 -2.27 19.25
CA GLY A 62 5.97 -2.16 20.69
C GLY A 62 5.09 -1.00 21.15
N SER A 63 4.51 -1.16 22.32
CA SER A 63 3.66 -0.16 22.96
C SER A 63 4.17 0.10 24.38
N TYR A 64 4.17 1.35 24.85
CA TYR A 64 4.50 1.70 26.23
C TYR A 64 3.27 2.28 26.91
N TYR A 65 2.73 1.58 27.90
CA TYR A 65 1.49 1.94 28.58
C TYR A 65 1.76 2.96 29.68
N LEU A 66 1.16 4.14 29.57
CA LEU A 66 1.36 5.24 30.51
C LEU A 66 0.69 5.00 31.87
N GLY A 67 -0.31 4.11 31.92
CA GLY A 67 -1.03 3.77 33.13
C GLY A 67 -0.26 2.81 34.04
N SER A 68 0.18 1.67 33.50
CA SER A 68 0.93 0.66 34.24
C SER A 68 2.45 0.82 34.19
N GLY A 69 2.98 1.60 33.23
CA GLY A 69 4.42 1.72 32.99
C GLY A 69 5.03 0.47 32.33
N GLU A 70 4.19 -0.41 31.78
CA GLU A 70 4.59 -1.67 31.17
C GLU A 70 4.83 -1.52 29.67
N PHE A 71 5.66 -2.41 29.13
CA PHE A 71 5.84 -2.56 27.69
C PHE A 71 4.89 -3.63 27.14
N GLY A 72 4.49 -3.40 25.90
CA GLY A 72 3.66 -4.26 25.08
C GLY A 72 4.39 -4.65 23.80
N ALA A 73 4.02 -5.77 23.23
CA ALA A 73 4.44 -6.17 21.90
C ALA A 73 3.23 -6.72 21.16
N ASP A 74 2.94 -6.13 20.01
CA ASP A 74 1.69 -6.36 19.31
C ASP A 74 1.89 -6.65 17.82
N LEU A 75 0.98 -7.46 17.30
CA LEU A 75 0.78 -7.66 15.87
C LEU A 75 -0.56 -7.04 15.51
N SER A 76 -0.55 -6.22 14.47
CA SER A 76 -1.68 -5.40 14.06
C SER A 76 -1.88 -5.43 12.55
N ALA A 77 -3.10 -5.15 12.12
CA ALA A 77 -3.48 -4.94 10.74
C ALA A 77 -4.32 -3.66 10.67
N GLY A 78 -4.26 -2.96 9.54
CA GLY A 78 -4.82 -1.64 9.46
C GLY A 78 -4.81 -1.08 8.06
N TYR A 79 -4.96 0.24 8.00
CA TYR A 79 -4.98 0.99 6.76
C TYR A 79 -4.01 2.16 6.87
N LEU A 80 -3.14 2.28 5.89
CA LEU A 80 -2.24 3.42 5.73
C LEU A 80 -2.95 4.45 4.85
N PHE A 81 -3.06 5.69 5.34
CA PHE A 81 -3.50 6.85 4.57
C PHE A 81 -2.26 7.60 4.06
N ASP A 82 -2.36 8.89 3.75
CA ASP A 82 -1.24 9.68 3.19
C ASP A 82 0.00 9.74 4.09
N ASN A 83 -0.16 10.08 5.38
CA ASN A 83 0.96 10.14 6.33
C ASN A 83 0.54 9.63 7.72
N THR A 84 -0.56 8.88 7.77
CA THR A 84 -1.13 8.41 9.02
C THR A 84 -1.61 6.98 8.87
N ALA A 85 -1.52 6.21 9.94
CA ALA A 85 -1.96 4.82 9.94
C ALA A 85 -2.98 4.60 11.04
N LEU A 86 -4.07 3.89 10.71
CA LEU A 86 -4.99 3.34 11.68
C LEU A 86 -4.79 1.85 11.76
N MET A 87 -4.49 1.34 12.95
CA MET A 87 -4.17 -0.08 13.15
C MET A 87 -4.98 -0.67 14.30
N VAL A 88 -5.44 -1.90 14.12
CA VAL A 88 -6.05 -2.73 15.16
C VAL A 88 -5.27 -4.02 15.28
N GLY A 89 -4.99 -4.44 16.51
CA GLY A 89 -4.13 -5.59 16.75
C GLY A 89 -4.37 -6.24 18.09
N TYR A 90 -3.47 -7.14 18.42
CA TYR A 90 -3.46 -7.84 19.69
C TYR A 90 -2.07 -7.76 20.31
N ASP A 91 -2.03 -7.28 21.55
CA ASP A 91 -0.83 -7.22 22.36
C ASP A 91 -0.68 -8.52 23.15
N PHE A 92 0.38 -9.26 22.84
CA PHE A 92 0.63 -10.57 23.44
C PHE A 92 1.11 -10.47 24.89
N LEU A 93 1.70 -9.34 25.28
CA LEU A 93 2.22 -9.13 26.63
C LEU A 93 1.09 -8.69 27.55
N GLN A 94 0.25 -7.76 27.08
CA GLN A 94 -0.91 -7.28 27.85
C GLN A 94 -2.15 -8.16 27.73
N ASN A 95 -2.12 -9.17 26.85
CA ASN A 95 -3.26 -10.05 26.57
C ASN A 95 -4.55 -9.28 26.30
N ALA A 96 -4.42 -8.21 25.52
CA ALA A 96 -5.50 -7.28 25.24
C ALA A 96 -5.48 -6.86 23.77
N PRO A 97 -6.64 -6.66 23.15
CA PRO A 97 -6.70 -5.99 21.87
C PRO A 97 -6.26 -4.53 22.04
N VAL A 98 -5.57 -4.04 21.01
CA VAL A 98 -5.03 -2.68 20.96
C VAL A 98 -5.51 -2.00 19.70
N PHE A 99 -5.91 -0.75 19.85
CA PHE A 99 -6.16 0.17 18.75
C PHE A 99 -5.07 1.23 18.76
N SER A 100 -4.47 1.53 17.62
CA SER A 100 -3.45 2.57 17.52
C SER A 100 -3.62 3.45 16.29
N TYR A 101 -3.28 4.72 16.47
CA TYR A 101 -3.27 5.74 15.45
C TYR A 101 -2.01 6.58 15.56
N GLY A 102 -1.40 6.93 14.44
CA GLY A 102 -0.11 7.58 14.44
C GLY A 102 0.30 8.10 13.08
N TYR A 103 1.40 8.85 13.10
CA TYR A 103 2.09 9.28 11.90
C TYR A 103 2.93 8.12 11.37
N ALA A 104 2.86 7.90 10.07
CA ALA A 104 3.75 7.01 9.34
C ALA A 104 4.14 7.73 8.06
N GLU A 105 5.42 7.71 7.70
CA GLU A 105 5.84 8.24 6.41
C GLU A 105 5.30 7.29 5.34
N ALA A 106 4.28 7.70 4.60
CA ALA A 106 3.86 7.00 3.40
C ALA A 106 4.45 7.74 2.19
N ASP A 107 4.72 6.98 1.14
CA ASP A 107 5.20 7.56 -0.11
C ASP A 107 4.10 8.36 -0.79
N GLU A 108 4.47 9.34 -1.62
CA GLU A 108 3.50 10.01 -2.48
C GLU A 108 2.84 8.95 -3.37
N ALA A 109 1.51 8.82 -3.28
CA ALA A 109 0.76 7.94 -4.15
C ALA A 109 1.21 8.19 -5.60
N GLU A 110 1.83 7.20 -6.26
CA GLU A 110 1.98 7.28 -7.70
C GLU A 110 0.56 7.32 -8.26
N ALA A 111 0.10 8.52 -8.65
CA ALA A 111 -1.14 8.68 -9.38
C ALA A 111 -1.11 7.66 -10.52
N PRO A 112 -2.17 6.84 -10.72
CA PRO A 112 -2.19 5.89 -11.81
C PRO A 112 -1.98 6.68 -13.09
N THR A 113 -0.78 6.57 -13.66
CA THR A 113 -0.46 7.16 -14.94
C THR A 113 -1.20 6.32 -15.96
N THR A 114 -2.49 6.57 -16.13
CA THR A 114 -3.23 6.17 -17.32
C THR A 114 -2.73 7.02 -18.48
N THR A 115 -1.47 6.83 -18.86
CA THR A 115 -1.07 7.07 -20.23
C THR A 115 -1.40 5.75 -20.93
N PRO A 116 -2.53 5.64 -21.66
CA PRO A 116 -2.60 4.58 -22.65
C PRO A 116 -1.37 4.77 -23.54
N ASP A 117 -0.49 3.78 -23.53
CA ASP A 117 0.60 3.66 -24.48
C ASP A 117 -0.04 3.58 -25.88
N VAL A 118 -0.30 4.74 -26.48
CA VAL A 118 -0.49 4.82 -27.91
C VAL A 118 0.91 4.70 -28.47
N THR A 119 1.34 3.47 -28.70
CA THR A 119 2.49 3.19 -29.53
C THR A 119 2.20 3.76 -30.92
N VAL A 120 2.54 5.03 -31.16
CA VAL A 120 2.60 5.58 -32.51
C VAL A 120 3.78 4.90 -33.17
N THR A 121 3.52 3.77 -33.82
CA THR A 121 4.45 3.15 -34.77
C THR A 121 4.59 4.13 -35.93
N THR A 122 5.53 5.05 -35.79
CA THR A 122 6.00 5.89 -36.87
C THR A 122 6.91 5.00 -37.70
N ALA A 123 6.37 4.39 -38.75
CA ALA A 123 7.17 3.66 -39.73
C ALA A 123 8.27 4.59 -40.28
N ALA A 124 9.50 4.08 -40.28
CA ALA A 124 10.70 4.80 -40.73
C ALA A 124 10.55 5.37 -42.15
N PRO A 125 11.16 6.53 -42.46
CA PRO A 125 11.15 7.07 -43.82
C PRO A 125 11.95 6.12 -44.72
N THR A 126 11.25 5.43 -45.64
CA THR A 126 11.90 4.69 -46.71
C THR A 126 12.43 5.69 -47.73
N THR A 127 13.77 5.78 -47.79
CA THR A 127 14.54 6.41 -48.85
C THR A 127 14.09 5.91 -50.22
N ALA A 128 13.44 6.75 -51.02
CA ALA A 128 13.24 6.52 -52.44
C ALA A 128 14.18 7.44 -53.24
N ALA A 129 15.07 6.81 -54.01
CA ALA A 129 16.05 7.41 -54.90
C ALA A 129 15.38 8.21 -56.05
N PRO A 130 16.09 9.16 -56.69
CA PRO A 130 15.49 10.17 -57.55
C PRO A 130 15.02 9.59 -58.88
N THR A 131 13.76 9.83 -59.25
CA THR A 131 13.26 9.55 -60.60
C THR A 131 13.44 10.79 -61.46
N THR A 132 14.36 10.70 -62.43
CA THR A 132 14.55 11.67 -63.48
C THR A 132 13.31 11.74 -64.36
N THR A 133 12.78 12.94 -64.60
CA THR A 133 11.82 13.20 -65.67
C THR A 133 12.30 14.40 -66.47
N SER A 134 12.73 14.11 -67.68
CA SER A 134 13.14 15.07 -68.72
C SER A 134 11.94 15.89 -69.20
N VAL A 135 12.05 17.22 -69.15
CA VAL A 135 11.12 18.14 -69.82
C VAL A 135 11.83 18.72 -71.05
N PRO A 136 11.33 18.49 -72.28
CA PRO A 136 11.81 19.24 -73.43
C PRO A 136 10.95 20.48 -73.70
N THR A 137 11.66 21.60 -73.98
CA THR A 137 11.31 22.73 -74.89
C THR A 137 10.11 23.64 -74.49
N THR A 138 10.10 24.98 -74.63
CA THR A 138 10.63 25.89 -75.68
C THR A 138 10.88 27.33 -75.17
N SER A 139 11.78 28.02 -75.90
CA SER A 139 12.30 29.40 -75.83
C SER A 139 11.28 30.56 -75.83
N PRO A 140 11.63 31.77 -75.31
CA PRO A 140 10.76 32.94 -75.28
C PRO A 140 10.81 33.79 -76.57
N ALA A 141 9.71 34.48 -76.85
CA ALA A 141 9.62 35.73 -77.61
C ALA A 141 8.41 36.53 -77.13
#